data_AF-A0A257JIC5-F1
#
_entry.id   AF-A0A257JIC5-F1
#
_cell.length_a   1.000
_cell.length_b   1.000
_cell.length_c   1.000
_cell.angle_alpha   90.00
_cell.angle_beta   90.00
_cell.angle_gamma   90.00
#
_symmetry.space_group_name_H-M   'P 1'
#
loop_
_entity.id
_entity.type
_entity.pdbx_description
1 polymer ?
#
loop_
_entity_poly.entity_id
_entity_poly.type
_entity_poly.pdbx_seq_one_letter_code
_entity_poly.pdbx_strand_id
1 'polypeptide(L)'
;MAISLASLKTSTHLTPPAIIVHGVAGVGKTTFAADSDKPVAVCTEDGLGVLKIPHFPLARSFEEVVEALAALHSEPHEHRTLVVD
;
A
#
# COMPACT_ATOMS: atom_id res chain seq x y z
N MET A 1 -18.28 28.68 21.34
CA MET A 1 -16.90 28.72 21.90
C MET A 1 -15.95 29.03 20.76
N ALA A 2 -15.00 29.95 20.98
CA ALA A 2 -13.99 30.28 19.97
C ALA A 2 -12.90 29.20 19.91
N ILE A 3 -12.53 28.78 18.71
CA ILE A 3 -11.39 27.89 18.47
C ILE A 3 -10.11 28.60 18.97
N SER A 4 -9.24 27.90 19.69
CA SER A 4 -7.96 28.45 20.22
C SER A 4 -6.85 27.39 20.28
N LEU A 5 -5.59 27.81 20.49
CA LEU A 5 -4.44 26.91 20.63
C LEU A 5 -4.62 25.87 21.75
N ALA A 6 -5.41 26.18 22.79
CA ALA A 6 -5.73 25.22 23.87
C ALA A 6 -6.58 24.03 23.40
N SER A 7 -7.18 24.10 22.21
CA SER A 7 -7.98 23.01 21.62
C SER A 7 -7.19 22.06 20.72
N LEU A 8 -5.86 22.24 20.60
CA LEU A 8 -5.00 21.32 19.87
C LEU A 8 -5.05 19.92 20.49
N LYS A 9 -5.15 18.90 19.63
CA LYS A 9 -5.16 17.49 20.03
C LYS A 9 -4.04 16.77 19.31
N THR A 10 -3.28 15.97 20.05
CA THR A 10 -2.31 15.02 19.48
C THR A 10 -2.98 13.65 19.43
N SER A 11 -2.97 13.01 18.25
CA SER A 11 -3.45 11.63 18.14
C SER A 11 -2.54 10.70 18.95
N THR A 12 -3.13 9.86 19.78
CA THR A 12 -2.43 8.82 20.53
C THR A 12 -2.45 7.46 19.82
N HIS A 13 -3.20 7.34 18.72
CA HIS A 13 -3.29 6.14 17.91
C HIS A 13 -2.63 6.34 16.55
N LEU A 14 -1.73 5.42 16.21
CA LEU A 14 -1.16 5.30 14.87
C LEU A 14 -2.05 4.37 14.05
N THR A 15 -2.73 4.92 13.06
CA THR A 15 -3.37 4.13 12.00
C THR A 15 -2.37 3.97 10.85
N PRO A 16 -2.37 2.82 10.15
CA PRO A 16 -1.58 2.69 8.92
C PRO A 16 -1.90 3.85 7.96
N PRO A 17 -0.91 4.59 7.46
CA PRO A 17 -1.15 5.69 6.54
C PRO A 17 -1.48 5.16 5.15
N ALA A 18 -2.39 5.84 4.45
CA ALA A 18 -2.51 5.68 3.00
C ALA A 18 -1.54 6.67 2.33
N ILE A 19 -0.66 6.15 1.48
CA ILE A 19 0.40 6.94 0.83
C ILE A 19 0.19 6.87 -0.68
N ILE A 20 0.21 8.03 -1.34
CA ILE A 20 0.22 8.13 -2.81
C ILE A 20 1.64 8.52 -3.24
N VAL A 21 2.27 7.66 -4.04
CA VAL A 21 3.61 7.91 -4.59
C VAL A 21 3.47 8.20 -6.09
N HIS A 22 3.83 9.41 -6.51
CA HIS A 22 3.74 9.84 -7.91
C HIS A 22 5.07 10.42 -8.40
N GLY A 23 5.40 10.15 -9.66
CA GLY A 23 6.62 10.61 -10.30
C GLY A 23 6.87 9.91 -11.63
N VAL A 24 7.85 10.41 -12.37
CA VAL A 24 8.23 9.92 -13.71
C VAL A 24 8.64 8.44 -13.70
N ALA A 25 8.66 7.81 -14.87
CA ALA A 25 9.15 6.43 -15.03
C ALA A 25 10.62 6.32 -14.56
N GLY A 26 10.96 5.22 -13.89
CA GLY A 26 12.33 4.96 -13.41
C GLY A 26 12.78 5.79 -12.19
N VAL A 27 11.94 6.65 -11.61
CA VAL A 27 12.30 7.43 -10.41
C VAL A 27 12.41 6.60 -9.12
N GLY A 28 12.00 5.32 -9.16
CA GLY A 28 12.08 4.40 -8.02
C GLY A 28 10.81 4.25 -7.18
N LYS A 29 9.62 4.54 -7.74
CA LYS A 29 8.32 4.39 -7.03
C LYS A 29 8.10 2.97 -6.52
N THR A 30 8.19 2.00 -7.41
CA THR A 30 8.00 0.57 -7.09
C THR A 30 9.07 0.08 -6.12
N THR A 31 10.32 0.53 -6.27
CA THR A 31 11.40 0.22 -5.32
C THR A 31 11.09 0.75 -3.92
N PHE A 32 10.68 2.02 -3.80
CA PHE A 32 10.29 2.61 -2.52
C PHE A 32 9.15 1.84 -1.85
N ALA A 33 8.14 1.42 -2.63
CA ALA A 33 7.03 0.64 -2.11
C ALA A 33 7.45 -0.79 -1.71
N ALA A 34 8.32 -1.43 -2.49
CA ALA A 34 8.84 -2.78 -2.25
C ALA A 34 9.80 -2.87 -1.05
N ASP A 35 10.41 -1.78 -0.62
CA ASP A 35 11.30 -1.73 0.56
C ASP A 35 10.54 -1.49 1.89
N SER A 36 9.21 -1.47 1.86
CA SER A 36 8.37 -1.29 3.07
C SER A 36 8.37 -2.53 3.99
N ASP A 37 7.82 -2.41 5.21
CA ASP A 37 7.75 -3.53 6.16
C ASP A 37 6.82 -4.63 5.63
N LYS A 38 7.35 -5.83 5.44
CA LYS A 38 6.68 -7.05 4.93
C LYS A 38 5.65 -6.74 3.83
N PRO A 39 6.09 -6.31 2.63
CA PRO A 39 5.20 -5.89 1.55
C PRO A 39 4.48 -7.07 0.92
N VAL A 40 3.31 -6.78 0.35
CA VAL A 40 2.63 -7.62 -0.63
C VAL A 40 2.06 -6.72 -1.73
N ALA A 41 2.27 -7.10 -2.99
CA ALA A 41 1.83 -6.31 -4.13
C ALA A 41 0.56 -6.87 -4.78
N VAL A 42 -0.39 -5.99 -5.08
CA VAL A 42 -1.43 -6.22 -6.10
C VAL A 42 -0.98 -5.51 -7.36
N CYS A 43 -0.53 -6.29 -8.33
CA CYS A 43 0.02 -5.77 -9.58
C CYS A 43 -1.10 -5.46 -10.56
N THR A 44 -1.21 -4.21 -11.02
CA THR A 44 -2.09 -3.79 -12.13
C THR A 44 -1.32 -3.53 -13.42
N GLU A 45 0.01 -3.46 -13.33
CA GLU A 45 0.94 -3.44 -14.45
C GLU A 45 2.08 -4.45 -14.29
N ASP A 46 2.81 -4.72 -15.38
CA ASP A 46 4.03 -5.55 -15.36
C ASP A 46 5.25 -4.72 -14.90
N GLY A 47 5.14 -4.13 -13.69
CA GLY A 47 6.05 -3.11 -13.17
C GLY A 47 7.14 -3.62 -12.22
N LEU A 48 7.02 -4.85 -11.70
CA LEU A 48 7.92 -5.36 -10.67
C LEU A 48 9.34 -5.68 -11.16
N GLY A 49 9.50 -6.02 -12.45
CA GLY A 49 10.79 -6.26 -13.06
C GLY A 49 11.66 -7.28 -12.30
N VAL A 50 12.73 -6.80 -11.65
CA VAL A 50 13.69 -7.63 -10.88
C VAL A 50 13.39 -7.70 -9.38
N LEU A 51 12.39 -6.97 -8.90
CA LEU A 51 12.02 -6.92 -7.48
C LEU A 51 11.42 -8.25 -7.05
N LYS A 52 11.88 -8.78 -5.91
CA LYS A 52 11.49 -10.09 -5.38
C LYS A 52 10.66 -9.92 -4.12
N ILE A 53 9.42 -9.46 -4.27
CA ILE A 53 8.45 -9.37 -3.18
C ILE A 53 7.26 -10.28 -3.44
N PRO A 54 6.56 -10.75 -2.40
CA PRO A 54 5.28 -11.45 -2.56
C PRO A 54 4.28 -10.58 -3.34
N HIS A 55 3.64 -11.17 -4.34
CA HIS A 55 2.66 -10.49 -5.19
C HIS A 55 1.49 -11.43 -5.53
N PHE A 56 0.32 -10.86 -5.76
CA PHE A 56 -0.75 -11.56 -6.46
C PHE A 56 -0.42 -11.67 -7.97
N PRO A 57 -1.09 -12.57 -8.71
CA PRO A 57 -1.05 -12.52 -10.18
C PRO A 57 -1.44 -11.12 -10.71
N LEU A 58 -0.97 -10.79 -11.91
CA LEU A 58 -1.32 -9.53 -12.59
C LEU A 58 -2.84 -9.39 -12.71
N ALA A 59 -3.41 -8.42 -12.01
CA ALA A 59 -4.82 -8.08 -12.06
C ALA A 59 -5.13 -7.35 -13.38
N ARG A 60 -6.14 -7.85 -14.10
CA ARG A 60 -6.62 -7.34 -15.38
C ARG A 60 -8.00 -6.69 -15.28
N SER A 61 -8.60 -6.73 -14.09
CA SER A 61 -9.90 -6.15 -13.80
C SER A 61 -9.90 -5.52 -12.40
N PHE A 62 -10.89 -4.66 -12.16
CA PHE A 62 -11.09 -4.09 -10.84
C PHE A 62 -11.54 -5.16 -9.84
N GLU A 63 -12.34 -6.12 -10.29
CA GLU A 63 -12.80 -7.25 -9.51
C GLU A 63 -11.64 -8.07 -8.97
N GLU A 64 -10.63 -8.37 -9.80
CA GLU A 64 -9.43 -9.10 -9.37
C GLU A 64 -8.62 -8.34 -8.30
N VAL A 65 -8.57 -7.01 -8.38
CA VAL A 65 -7.96 -6.18 -7.31
C VAL A 65 -8.75 -6.31 -6.02
N VAL A 66 -10.08 -6.21 -6.08
CA VAL A 66 -10.95 -6.33 -4.91
C VAL A 66 -10.86 -7.73 -4.28
N GLU A 67 -10.76 -8.79 -5.09
CA GLU A 67 -10.55 -10.16 -4.61
C GLU A 67 -9.23 -10.31 -3.85
N ALA A 68 -8.14 -9.73 -4.36
CA ALA A 68 -6.85 -9.73 -3.66
C ALA A 68 -6.93 -8.98 -2.31
N LEU A 69 -7.62 -7.83 -2.27
CA LEU A 69 -7.88 -7.10 -1.03
C LEU A 69 -8.72 -7.91 -0.05
N ALA A 70 -9.72 -8.65 -0.52
CA ALA A 70 -10.56 -9.50 0.30
C ALA A 70 -9.76 -10.67 0.89
N ALA A 71 -8.85 -11.27 0.12
CA ALA A 71 -7.93 -12.31 0.60
C ALA A 71 -7.04 -11.78 1.73
N LEU A 72 -6.39 -10.61 1.53
CA LEU A 72 -5.61 -9.95 2.58
C LEU A 72 -6.45 -9.58 3.81
N HIS A 73 -7.72 -9.22 3.62
CA HIS A 73 -8.58 -8.86 4.75
C HIS A 73 -9.00 -10.07 5.60
N SER A 74 -9.17 -11.24 4.98
CA SER A 74 -9.86 -12.39 5.61
C SER A 74 -8.95 -13.58 5.91
N GLU A 75 -7.82 -13.72 5.22
CA GLU A 75 -6.89 -14.84 5.40
C GLU A 75 -5.77 -14.48 6.39
N PRO A 76 -5.29 -15.43 7.22
CA PRO A 76 -4.15 -15.19 8.10
C PRO A 76 -2.86 -14.92 7.31
N HIS A 77 -2.21 -13.79 7.57
CA HIS A 77 -0.92 -13.46 6.96
C HIS A 77 -0.06 -12.57 7.87
N GLU A 78 1.22 -12.42 7.52
CA GLU A 78 2.16 -11.53 8.22
C GLU A 78 2.46 -10.22 7.49
N HIS A 79 1.90 -10.01 6.30
CA HIS A 79 2.11 -8.77 5.53
C HIS A 79 1.66 -7.53 6.29
N ARG A 80 2.45 -6.46 6.20
CA ARG A 80 2.22 -5.20 6.93
C ARG A 80 2.06 -3.99 6.03
N THR A 81 2.41 -4.13 4.75
CA THR A 81 2.22 -3.09 3.75
C THR A 81 1.60 -3.69 2.49
N LEU A 82 0.48 -3.13 2.07
CA LEU A 82 -0.10 -3.39 0.75
C LEU A 82 0.47 -2.37 -0.23
N VAL A 83 0.99 -2.86 -1.34
CA VAL A 83 1.39 -2.04 -2.50
C VAL A 83 0.39 -2.30 -3.62
N VAL A 84 -0.21 -1.24 -4.16
CA VAL A 84 -1.03 -1.30 -5.38
C VAL A 84 -0.23 -0.57 -6.45
N ASP A 85 0.27 -1.33 -7.42
CA ASP A 85 1.12 -0.84 -8.51
C ASP A 85 0.66 -1.46 -9.83
#